data_AF-A0A1J1JCD3-F1
#
_entry.id   AF-A0A1J1JCD3-F1
#
_cell.length_a   1.000
_cell.length_b   1.000
_cell.length_c   1.000
_cell.angle_alpha   90.00
_cell.angle_beta   90.00
_cell.angle_gamma   90.00
#
_symmetry.space_group_name_H-M   'P 1'
#
loop_
_entity.id
_entity.type
_entity.pdbx_description
1 polymer ?
#
loop_
_entity_poly.entity_id
_entity_poly.type
_entity_poly.pdbx_seq_one_letter_code
_entity_poly.pdbx_strand_id
1 'polypeptide(L)'
;MAKVSPQTLTIIFNLQRRLVELIDQAKTAEYNLFEDYGETDETIPELEQLQNGAERLRNPYSRLATLTLAIAEAQPIAPAAMINLLSQTIEQASVTADAVEATTQESKRIWNLP
;
A
#
# COMPACT_ATOMS: atom_id res chain seq x y z
N MET A 1 -4.61 13.41 -27.06
CA MET A 1 -5.55 12.56 -26.33
C MET A 1 -4.86 12.06 -25.07
N ALA A 2 -5.41 12.33 -23.89
CA ALA A 2 -4.73 12.04 -22.63
C ALA A 2 -4.95 10.56 -22.27
N LYS A 3 -4.10 9.69 -22.83
CA LYS A 3 -3.97 8.30 -22.42
C LYS A 3 -2.87 8.23 -21.35
N VAL A 4 -3.03 7.34 -20.37
CA VAL A 4 -1.93 7.02 -19.45
C VAL A 4 -0.77 6.48 -20.28
N SER A 5 0.42 7.05 -20.12
CA SER A 5 1.60 6.59 -20.87
C SER A 5 1.97 5.17 -20.45
N PRO A 6 2.59 4.36 -21.34
CA PRO A 6 3.09 3.04 -20.96
C PRO A 6 4.04 3.09 -19.75
N GLN A 7 4.87 4.12 -19.65
CA GLN A 7 5.76 4.35 -18.51
C GLN A 7 4.97 4.55 -17.20
N THR A 8 3.90 5.34 -17.25
CA THR A 8 3.03 5.57 -16.09
C THR A 8 2.30 4.29 -15.68
N LEU A 9 1.86 3.46 -16.63
CA LEU A 9 1.28 2.15 -16.32
C LEU A 9 2.27 1.23 -15.61
N THR A 10 3.53 1.19 -16.08
CA THR A 10 4.58 0.42 -15.40
C THR A 10 4.81 0.90 -13.97
N ILE A 11 4.84 2.22 -13.74
CA ILE A 11 4.95 2.79 -12.39
C ILE A 11 3.79 2.33 -11.51
N ILE A 12 2.55 2.43 -12.00
CA ILE A 12 1.36 2.03 -11.26
C ILE A 12 1.41 0.54 -10.91
N PHE A 13 1.71 -0.33 -11.87
CA PHE A 13 1.71 -1.77 -11.63
C PHE A 13 2.83 -2.20 -10.67
N ASN A 14 4.01 -1.59 -10.77
CA ASN A 14 5.08 -1.81 -9.81
C ASN A 14 4.68 -1.35 -8.40
N LEU A 15 4.02 -0.20 -8.28
CA LEU A 15 3.56 0.31 -7.00
C LEU A 15 2.45 -0.57 -6.42
N GLN A 16 1.48 -1.01 -7.23
CA GLN A 16 0.44 -1.93 -6.80
C GLN A 16 1.01 -3.26 -6.29
N ARG A 17 2.00 -3.82 -6.99
CA ARG A 17 2.74 -4.98 -6.53
C ARG A 17 3.40 -4.72 -5.18
N ARG A 18 4.15 -3.62 -5.04
CA ARG A 18 4.81 -3.24 -3.79
C ARG A 18 3.81 -3.11 -2.63
N LEU A 19 2.65 -2.48 -2.86
CA LEU A 19 1.61 -2.36 -1.83
C LEU A 19 1.10 -3.72 -1.35
N VAL A 20 0.89 -4.67 -2.27
CA VAL A 20 0.47 -6.04 -1.92
C VAL A 20 1.57 -6.76 -1.12
N GLU A 21 2.82 -6.66 -1.55
CA GLU A 21 3.97 -7.26 -0.84
C GLU A 21 4.12 -6.67 0.57
N LEU A 22 3.91 -5.37 0.75
CA LEU A 22 3.96 -4.72 2.07
C LEU A 22 2.77 -5.09 2.97
N ILE A 23 1.57 -5.28 2.40
CA ILE A 23 0.41 -5.80 3.14
C ILE A 23 0.74 -7.20 3.68
N ASP A 24 1.27 -8.06 2.83
CA ASP A 24 1.68 -9.42 3.21
C ASP A 24 2.72 -9.38 4.33
N GLN A 25 3.79 -8.60 4.16
CA GLN A 25 4.83 -8.43 5.18
C GLN A 25 4.29 -7.94 6.52
N ALA A 26 3.41 -6.93 6.53
CA ALA A 26 2.82 -6.41 7.76
C ALA A 26 1.96 -7.49 8.47
N LYS A 27 1.14 -8.23 7.72
CA LYS A 27 0.31 -9.31 8.26
C LYS A 27 1.14 -10.49 8.75
N THR A 28 2.25 -10.83 8.08
CA THR A 28 3.18 -11.86 8.53
C THR A 28 3.88 -11.45 9.82
N ALA A 29 4.34 -10.20 9.93
CA ALA A 29 4.94 -9.69 11.15
C ALA A 29 3.94 -9.71 12.32
N GLU A 30 2.69 -9.29 12.08
CA GLU A 30 1.62 -9.31 13.09
C GLU A 30 1.35 -10.73 13.57
N TYR A 31 1.25 -11.70 12.65
CA TYR A 31 1.06 -13.11 12.98
C TYR A 31 2.22 -13.66 13.80
N ASN A 32 3.47 -13.44 13.38
CA ASN A 32 4.64 -13.94 14.09
C ASN A 32 4.76 -13.31 15.49
N LEU A 33 4.48 -12.01 15.63
CA LEU A 33 4.45 -11.34 16.93
C LEU A 33 3.45 -12.00 17.88
N PHE A 34 2.24 -12.26 17.38
CA PHE A 34 1.20 -12.93 18.15
C PHE A 34 1.57 -14.37 18.52
N GLU A 35 2.12 -15.17 17.59
CA GLU A 35 2.47 -16.56 17.87
C GLU A 35 3.63 -16.69 18.86
N ASP A 36 4.65 -15.83 18.74
CA ASP A 36 5.86 -15.92 19.56
C ASP A 36 5.66 -15.32 20.97
N TYR A 37 4.88 -14.25 21.09
CA TYR A 37 4.77 -13.45 22.32
C TYR A 37 3.34 -13.31 22.87
N GLY A 38 2.33 -13.67 22.09
CA GLY A 38 0.92 -13.48 22.45
C GLY A 38 0.47 -12.01 22.43
N GLU A 39 -0.80 -11.81 22.79
CA GLU A 39 -1.37 -10.48 23.00
C GLU A 39 -1.23 -10.08 24.48
N THR A 40 -0.35 -9.12 24.74
CA THR A 40 0.01 -8.61 26.06
C THR A 40 0.03 -7.08 26.03
N ASP A 41 0.06 -6.43 27.19
CA ASP A 41 0.13 -4.96 27.29
C ASP A 41 1.32 -4.36 26.50
N GLU A 42 2.42 -5.12 26.35
CA GLU A 42 3.60 -4.69 25.59
C GLU A 42 3.45 -4.91 24.08
N THR A 43 2.73 -5.95 23.64
CA THR A 43 2.59 -6.31 22.21
C THR A 43 1.38 -5.67 21.53
N ILE A 44 0.33 -5.30 22.29
CA ILE A 44 -0.89 -4.67 21.77
C ILE A 44 -0.59 -3.46 20.86
N PRO A 45 0.25 -2.48 21.25
CA PRO A 45 0.50 -1.31 20.39
C PRO A 45 1.11 -1.68 19.03
N GLU A 46 1.93 -2.73 19.00
CA GLU A 46 2.64 -3.17 17.79
C GLU A 46 1.74 -4.01 16.88
N LEU A 47 0.90 -4.88 17.46
CA LEU A 47 -0.15 -5.60 16.74
C LEU A 47 -1.12 -4.62 16.05
N GLU A 48 -1.58 -3.60 16.79
CA GLU A 48 -2.43 -2.54 16.22
C GLU A 48 -1.70 -1.75 15.13
N GLN A 49 -0.42 -1.40 15.33
CA GLN A 49 0.37 -0.67 14.34
C GLN A 49 0.51 -1.45 13.02
N LEU A 50 0.82 -2.74 13.08
CA LEU A 50 0.98 -3.61 11.93
C LEU A 50 -0.36 -3.81 11.18
N GLN A 51 -1.44 -4.05 11.93
CA GLN A 51 -2.79 -4.15 11.36
C GLN A 51 -3.20 -2.84 10.65
N ASN A 52 -3.04 -1.70 11.33
CA ASN A 52 -3.34 -0.38 10.77
C ASN A 52 -2.45 -0.06 9.57
N GLY A 53 -1.19 -0.51 9.56
CA GLY A 53 -0.29 -0.45 8.41
C GLY A 53 -0.87 -1.14 7.19
N ALA A 54 -1.26 -2.41 7.33
CA ALA A 54 -1.88 -3.18 6.25
C ALA A 54 -3.18 -2.51 5.73
N GLU A 55 -4.02 -1.99 6.63
CA GLU A 55 -5.26 -1.29 6.25
C GLU A 55 -4.99 -0.01 5.46
N ARG A 56 -4.01 0.79 5.87
CA ARG A 56 -3.61 2.02 5.17
C ARG A 56 -3.12 1.77 3.74
N LEU A 57 -2.53 0.60 3.47
CA LEU A 57 -2.07 0.21 2.13
C LEU A 57 -3.19 -0.26 1.19
N ARG A 58 -4.31 -0.78 1.72
CA ARG A 58 -5.43 -1.28 0.91
C ARG A 58 -6.09 -0.18 0.08
N ASN A 59 -6.29 1.00 0.69
CA ASN A 59 -6.95 2.12 0.02
C ASN A 59 -6.20 2.61 -1.24
N PRO A 60 -4.90 2.97 -1.18
CA PRO A 60 -4.16 3.38 -2.38
C PRO A 60 -4.10 2.25 -3.43
N TYR A 61 -3.97 0.98 -3.03
CA TYR A 61 -3.98 -0.14 -3.98
C TYR A 61 -5.29 -0.19 -4.78
N SER A 62 -6.43 -0.20 -4.09
CA SER A 62 -7.75 -0.25 -4.74
C SER A 62 -7.99 0.97 -5.62
N ARG A 63 -7.63 2.18 -5.14
CA ARG A 63 -7.80 3.42 -5.92
C ARG A 63 -6.95 3.43 -7.19
N LEU A 64 -5.70 2.97 -7.12
CA LEU A 64 -4.85 2.82 -8.31
C LEU A 64 -5.48 1.86 -9.33
N ALA A 65 -6.01 0.71 -8.87
CA ALA A 65 -6.65 -0.26 -9.76
C ALA A 65 -7.88 0.33 -10.45
N THR A 66 -8.79 0.91 -9.66
CA THR A 66 -10.04 1.48 -10.16
C THR A 66 -9.81 2.65 -11.11
N LEU A 67 -8.93 3.59 -10.76
CA LEU A 67 -8.66 4.76 -11.63
C LEU A 67 -7.97 4.36 -12.93
N THR A 68 -7.03 3.42 -12.87
CA THR A 68 -6.33 2.93 -14.07
C THR A 68 -7.31 2.31 -15.06
N LEU A 69 -8.23 1.46 -14.58
CA LEU A 69 -9.26 0.85 -15.42
C LEU A 69 -10.22 1.90 -15.98
N ALA A 70 -10.76 2.78 -15.12
CA ALA A 70 -11.72 3.79 -15.53
C ALA A 70 -11.15 4.77 -16.57
N ILE A 71 -9.85 5.11 -16.48
CA ILE A 71 -9.18 5.94 -17.48
C ILE A 71 -8.98 5.18 -18.81
N ALA A 72 -8.71 3.88 -18.75
CA ALA A 72 -8.56 3.06 -19.96
C ALA A 72 -9.88 2.90 -20.72
N GLU A 73 -11.01 2.84 -20.01
CA GLU A 73 -12.35 2.70 -20.57
C GLU A 73 -12.96 4.02 -21.05
N ALA A 74 -12.46 5.17 -20.58
CA ALA A 74 -13.01 6.48 -20.90
C ALA A 74 -12.92 6.81 -22.41
N GLN A 75 -14.08 7.09 -23.02
CA GLN A 75 -14.21 7.52 -24.42
C GLN A 75 -14.94 8.87 -24.51
N PRO A 76 -14.59 9.74 -25.48
CA PRO A 76 -13.45 9.63 -26.41
C PRO A 76 -12.11 10.01 -25.76
N ILE A 77 -12.13 10.63 -24.58
CA ILE A 77 -10.94 11.05 -23.84
C ILE A 77 -11.20 10.97 -22.33
N ALA A 78 -10.20 10.55 -21.57
CA ALA A 78 -10.28 10.57 -20.12
C ALA A 78 -10.35 12.00 -19.57
N PRO A 79 -11.25 12.29 -18.61
CA PRO A 79 -11.29 13.58 -17.93
C PRO A 79 -9.95 13.93 -17.27
N ALA A 80 -9.50 15.18 -17.43
CA ALA A 80 -8.26 15.67 -16.81
C ALA A 80 -8.27 15.49 -15.28
N ALA A 81 -9.44 15.64 -14.64
CA ALA A 81 -9.61 15.40 -13.21
C ALA A 81 -9.26 13.96 -12.79
N MET A 82 -9.60 12.95 -13.61
CA MET A 82 -9.25 11.55 -13.31
C MET A 82 -7.74 11.32 -13.42
N ILE A 83 -7.10 11.93 -14.41
CA ILE A 83 -5.64 11.84 -14.59
C ILE A 83 -4.91 12.51 -13.43
N ASN A 84 -5.36 13.71 -13.03
CA ASN A 84 -4.79 14.40 -11.86
C ASN A 84 -4.98 13.58 -10.58
N LEU A 85 -6.16 12.97 -10.40
CA LEU A 85 -6.44 12.10 -9.27
C LEU A 85 -5.56 10.85 -9.28
N LEU A 86 -5.28 10.27 -10.45
CA LEU A 86 -4.34 9.14 -10.60
C LEU A 86 -2.93 9.56 -10.16
N SER A 87 -2.43 10.70 -10.63
CA SER A 87 -1.12 11.23 -10.24
C SER A 87 -1.00 11.45 -8.74
N GLN A 88 -2.00 12.07 -8.10
CA GLN A 88 -2.04 12.25 -6.65
C GLN A 88 -2.09 10.92 -5.90
N THR A 89 -2.83 9.94 -6.43
CA THR A 89 -2.93 8.61 -5.82
C THR A 89 -1.59 7.87 -5.91
N ILE A 90 -0.82 8.03 -6.99
CA ILE A 90 0.54 7.48 -7.11
C ILE A 90 1.45 8.04 -6.02
N GLU A 91 1.48 9.37 -5.87
CA GLU A 91 2.31 10.03 -4.85
C GLU A 91 1.93 9.59 -3.44
N GLN A 92 0.63 9.60 -3.11
CA GLN A 92 0.15 9.16 -1.81
C GLN A 92 0.46 7.68 -1.55
N ALA A 93 0.30 6.82 -2.56
CA ALA A 93 0.61 5.41 -2.46
C ALA A 93 2.09 5.16 -2.16
N SER A 94 3.00 5.91 -2.80
CA SER A 94 4.44 5.85 -2.51
C SER A 94 4.75 6.26 -1.07
N VAL A 95 4.24 7.41 -0.62
CA VAL A 95 4.47 7.91 0.75
C VAL A 95 3.93 6.93 1.80
N THR A 96 2.72 6.38 1.59
CA THR A 96 2.14 5.39 2.50
C THR A 96 2.95 4.10 2.50
N ALA A 97 3.43 3.64 1.33
CA ALA A 97 4.28 2.45 1.23
C ALA A 97 5.56 2.62 2.04
N ASP A 98 6.28 3.74 1.86
CA ASP A 98 7.53 4.02 2.56
C ASP A 98 7.32 4.08 4.09
N ALA A 99 6.25 4.74 4.54
CA ALA A 99 5.93 4.86 5.96
C ALA A 99 5.60 3.51 6.59
N VAL A 100 4.77 2.69 5.94
CA VAL A 100 4.38 1.38 6.48
C VAL A 100 5.56 0.41 6.46
N GLU A 101 6.36 0.42 5.39
CA GLU A 101 7.59 -0.39 5.32
C GLU A 101 8.53 -0.07 6.48
N ALA A 102 8.81 1.22 6.73
CA ALA A 102 9.66 1.63 7.85
C ALA A 102 9.12 1.14 9.20
N THR A 103 7.82 1.30 9.45
CA THR A 103 7.21 0.85 10.72
C THR A 103 7.24 -0.67 10.86
N THR A 104 6.94 -1.42 9.80
CA THR A 104 6.98 -2.89 9.83
C THR A 104 8.39 -3.41 10.09
N GLN A 105 9.41 -2.82 9.44
CA GLN A 105 10.80 -3.22 9.68
C GLN A 105 11.26 -2.89 11.10
N GLU A 106 10.79 -1.77 11.67
CA GLU A 106 11.10 -1.42 13.05
C GLU A 106 10.46 -2.40 14.04
N SER A 107 9.17 -2.75 13.89
CA SER A 107 8.50 -3.75 14.73
C SER A 107 9.23 -5.10 14.63
N LYS A 108 9.61 -5.54 13.41
CA LYS A 108 10.41 -6.75 13.22
C LYS A 108 11.75 -6.71 13.97
N ARG A 109 12.43 -5.56 13.96
CA ARG A 109 13.72 -5.38 14.64
C ARG A 109 13.57 -5.42 16.17
N ILE A 110 12.55 -4.76 16.72
CA ILE A 110 12.29 -4.69 18.16
C ILE A 110 12.00 -6.10 18.71
N TRP A 111 11.16 -6.87 18.01
CA TRP A 111 10.68 -8.18 18.46
C TRP A 111 11.45 -9.36 17.86
N ASN A 112 12.54 -9.09 17.14
CA ASN A 112 13.39 -10.08 16.47
C ASN A 112 12.58 -11.07 15.58
N LEU A 113 11.63 -10.54 14.81
CA LEU A 113 10.76 -11.30 13.90
C LEU A 113 11.43 -11.52 12.53
N PRO A 114 11.14 -12.63 11.84
CA PRO A 114 11.69 -12.93 10.51
C PRO A 114 11.21 -11.96 9.43
#